data_AF-A0A0Q7TWN1-F1
#
_entry.id   AF-A0A0Q7TWN1-F1
#
_cell.length_a   1.000
_cell.length_b   1.000
_cell.length_c   1.000
_cell.angle_alpha   90.00
_cell.angle_beta   90.00
_cell.angle_gamma   90.00
#
_symmetry.space_group_name_H-M   'P 1'
#
loop_
_entity.id
_entity.type
_entity.pdbx_description
1 polymer ?
#
loop_
_entity_poly.entity_id
_entity_poly.type
_entity_poly.pdbx_seq_one_letter_code
_entity_poly.pdbx_strand_id
1 'polypeptide(L)'
;MIVESLVGLSLVLNVSLENRTAFTAAPLAIPELSIRQKETNLLPVIQRATDCIVHQVFADPRYGSAQPAEVNDLIIDSIPACAAPVRAMIEAHDKLYGRGSGEAFLLGPYLDVLPSAIIKQAGVKIP
;
A
#
# COMPACT_ATOMS: atom_id res chain seq x y z
N MET A 1 -56.77 15.96 9.68
CA MET A 1 -55.31 15.72 9.66
C MET A 1 -54.84 15.74 11.09
N ILE A 2 -54.48 14.58 11.64
CA ILE A 2 -53.89 14.44 12.98
C ILE A 2 -52.63 13.61 12.71
N VAL A 3 -51.46 14.22 12.87
CA VAL A 3 -50.17 13.55 12.71
C VAL A 3 -49.48 13.69 14.06
N GLU A 4 -49.42 12.60 14.81
CA GLU A 4 -48.59 12.47 16.01
C GLU A 4 -47.90 11.10 15.89
N SER A 5 -46.72 11.10 15.28
CA SER A 5 -45.86 9.92 15.19
C SER A 5 -45.05 9.81 16.48
N LEU A 6 -45.31 8.77 17.29
CA LEU A 6 -44.44 8.40 18.41
C LEU A 6 -43.10 7.87 17.85
N VAL A 7 -42.02 8.61 18.12
CA VAL A 7 -40.64 8.18 17.87
C VAL A 7 -40.13 7.39 19.08
N GLY A 8 -39.44 6.30 18.78
CA GLY A 8 -39.11 5.19 19.68
C GLY A 8 -38.17 5.51 20.85
N LEU A 9 -38.32 4.69 21.89
CA LEU A 9 -37.50 4.67 23.09
C LEU A 9 -36.05 4.27 22.79
N SER A 10 -35.12 5.19 23.01
CA SER A 10 -33.68 4.88 23.09
C SER A 10 -33.35 4.20 24.42
N LEU A 11 -32.82 2.99 24.35
CA LEU A 11 -32.21 2.30 25.49
C LEU A 11 -30.85 2.93 25.80
N VAL A 12 -30.78 3.70 26.89
CA VAL A 12 -29.51 4.17 27.46
C VAL A 12 -28.99 3.08 28.39
N LEU A 13 -27.93 2.38 27.99
CA LEU A 13 -27.23 1.46 28.88
C LEU A 13 -26.37 2.28 29.86
N ASN A 14 -26.87 2.47 31.07
CA ASN A 14 -26.07 2.95 32.20
C ASN A 14 -25.13 1.83 32.64
N VAL A 15 -23.89 1.82 32.16
CA VAL A 15 -22.81 1.06 32.81
C VAL A 15 -22.26 1.93 33.94
N SER A 16 -22.66 1.58 35.17
CA SER A 16 -21.99 2.06 36.37
C SER A 16 -20.79 1.15 36.61
N LEU A 17 -19.59 1.64 36.29
CA LEU A 17 -18.36 1.03 36.76
C LEU A 17 -17.73 1.97 37.79
N GLU A 18 -18.18 1.80 39.03
CA GLU A 18 -17.54 2.37 40.21
C GLU A 18 -16.15 1.72 40.34
N ASN A 19 -15.10 2.42 39.93
CA ASN A 19 -13.76 2.15 40.45
C ASN A 19 -13.00 3.46 40.65
N ARG A 20 -12.85 3.82 41.92
CA ARG A 20 -12.02 4.93 42.39
C ARG A 20 -10.57 4.65 42.07
N THR A 21 -10.02 5.36 41.09
CA THR A 21 -8.69 5.97 41.14
C THR A 21 -8.58 6.92 39.96
N ALA A 22 -8.41 8.21 40.21
CA ALA A 22 -8.14 9.19 39.18
C ALA A 22 -6.77 8.91 38.56
N PHE A 23 -6.75 8.13 37.48
CA PHE A 23 -5.72 8.21 36.47
C PHE A 23 -6.29 9.05 35.34
N THR A 24 -5.91 10.33 35.29
CA THR A 24 -5.95 11.09 34.04
C THR A 24 -4.96 10.46 33.09
N ALA A 25 -5.34 9.36 32.46
CA ALA A 25 -4.63 8.82 31.31
C ALA A 25 -4.84 9.83 30.18
N ALA A 26 -3.90 10.75 30.02
CA ALA A 26 -3.74 11.43 28.73
C ALA A 26 -3.72 10.33 27.65
N PRO A 27 -4.41 10.52 26.51
CA PRO A 27 -4.29 9.58 25.40
C PRO A 27 -2.80 9.40 25.13
N LEU A 28 -2.29 8.16 25.25
CA LEU A 28 -0.93 7.85 24.85
C LEU A 28 -0.85 8.20 23.36
N ALA A 29 -0.24 9.34 23.04
CA ALA A 29 0.08 9.68 21.67
C ALA A 29 0.98 8.56 21.17
N ILE A 30 0.43 7.69 20.32
CA ILE A 30 1.21 6.69 19.62
C ILE A 30 2.27 7.49 18.84
N PRO A 31 3.58 7.25 19.06
CA PRO A 31 4.60 8.02 18.38
C PRO A 31 4.41 7.85 16.88
N GLU A 32 4.07 8.95 16.20
CA GLU A 32 4.00 8.95 14.76
C GLU A 32 5.43 8.78 14.24
N LEU A 33 5.64 7.77 13.38
CA LEU A 33 6.93 7.60 12.72
C LEU A 33 7.23 8.85 11.89
N SER A 34 8.46 9.35 11.98
CA SER A 34 8.95 10.36 11.04
C SER A 34 8.91 9.82 9.61
N ILE A 35 8.83 10.72 8.62
CA ILE A 35 8.83 10.35 7.20
C ILE A 35 10.03 9.46 6.85
N ARG A 36 11.23 9.77 7.37
CA ARG A 36 12.43 8.95 7.19
C ARG A 36 12.30 7.52 7.70
N GLN A 37 11.63 7.34 8.84
CA GLN A 37 11.38 6.01 9.39
C GLN A 37 10.36 5.25 8.55
N LYS A 38 9.29 5.92 8.06
CA LYS A 38 8.33 5.32 7.13
C LYS A 38 9.02 4.85 5.85
N GLU A 39 9.86 5.69 5.23
CA GLU A 39 10.65 5.36 4.03
C GLU A 39 11.56 4.15 4.26
N THR A 40 12.31 4.14 5.37
CA THR A 40 13.24 3.04 5.72
C THR A 40 12.51 1.71 5.89
N ASN A 41 11.31 1.73 6.48
CA ASN A 41 10.50 0.54 6.67
C ASN A 41 9.86 0.04 5.38
N LEU A 42 9.52 0.95 4.47
CA LEU A 42 8.81 0.64 3.22
C LEU A 42 9.75 0.13 2.13
N LEU A 43 10.99 0.66 2.06
CA LEU A 43 11.94 0.39 0.99
C LEU A 43 12.20 -1.12 0.73
N PRO A 44 12.41 -1.99 1.73
CA PRO A 44 12.65 -3.42 1.47
C PRO A 44 11.44 -4.13 0.86
N VAL A 45 10.23 -3.65 1.13
CA VAL A 45 9.00 -4.24 0.57
C VAL A 45 8.79 -3.79 -0.87
N ILE A 46 9.08 -2.52 -1.17
CA ILE A 46 9.11 -1.99 -2.54
C ILE A 46 10.12 -2.77 -3.38
N GLN A 47 11.35 -2.96 -2.88
CA GLN A 47 12.40 -3.68 -3.59
C GLN A 47 11.97 -5.09 -3.96
N ARG A 48 11.40 -5.86 -3.02
CA ARG A 48 10.92 -7.23 -3.31
C ARG A 48 9.83 -7.28 -4.38
N ALA A 49 8.92 -6.31 -4.41
CA ALA A 49 7.90 -6.22 -5.46
C ALA A 49 8.56 -5.90 -6.81
N THR A 50 9.46 -4.92 -6.83
CA THR A 50 10.19 -4.49 -8.03
C THR A 50 11.05 -5.62 -8.59
N ASP A 51 11.80 -6.33 -7.75
CA ASP A 51 12.68 -7.42 -8.18
C ASP A 51 11.87 -8.56 -8.81
N CYS A 52 10.70 -8.90 -8.24
CA CYS A 52 9.81 -9.89 -8.83
C CYS A 52 9.33 -9.44 -10.22
N ILE A 53 8.84 -8.20 -10.34
CA ILE A 53 8.32 -7.68 -11.61
C ILE A 53 9.42 -7.62 -12.67
N VAL A 54 10.59 -7.08 -12.33
CA VAL A 54 11.76 -7.03 -13.22
C VAL A 54 12.11 -8.44 -13.71
N HIS A 55 12.18 -9.41 -12.79
CA HIS A 55 12.51 -10.79 -13.15
C HIS A 55 11.49 -11.39 -14.12
N GLN A 56 10.19 -11.20 -13.87
CA GLN A 56 9.13 -11.69 -14.75
C GLN A 56 9.14 -11.00 -16.12
N VAL A 57 9.35 -9.68 -16.17
CA VAL A 57 9.47 -8.93 -17.42
C VAL A 57 10.65 -9.46 -18.25
N PHE A 58 11.82 -9.69 -17.64
CA PHE A 58 12.97 -10.22 -18.35
C PHE A 58 12.84 -11.70 -18.74
N ALA A 59 12.02 -12.47 -18.02
CA ALA A 59 11.72 -13.85 -18.37
C ALA A 59 10.69 -13.94 -19.52
N ASP A 60 9.95 -12.87 -19.83
CA ASP A 60 8.97 -12.84 -20.91
C ASP A 60 9.69 -12.86 -22.28
N PRO A 61 9.38 -13.83 -23.18
CA PRO A 61 9.99 -13.91 -24.51
C PRO A 61 9.80 -12.66 -25.37
N ARG A 62 8.72 -11.89 -25.14
CA ARG A 62 8.43 -10.65 -25.85
C ARG A 62 9.42 -9.54 -25.53
N TYR A 63 10.08 -9.60 -24.37
CA TYR A 63 10.96 -8.55 -23.87
C TYR A 63 12.11 -8.23 -24.83
N GLY A 64 12.71 -9.25 -25.45
CA GLY A 64 13.87 -9.07 -26.34
C GLY A 64 13.60 -8.25 -27.60
N SER A 65 12.33 -8.13 -28.01
CA SER A 65 11.89 -7.35 -29.16
C SER A 65 10.98 -6.18 -28.78
N ALA A 66 10.73 -5.97 -27.48
CA ALA A 66 9.77 -4.99 -27.01
C ALA A 66 10.26 -3.56 -27.25
N GLN A 67 9.40 -2.73 -27.83
CA GLN A 67 9.59 -1.29 -27.84
C GLN A 67 9.34 -0.70 -26.44
N PRO A 68 9.87 0.48 -26.11
CA PRO A 68 9.67 1.11 -24.80
C PRO A 68 8.20 1.21 -24.36
N ALA A 69 7.28 1.44 -25.31
CA ALA A 69 5.84 1.49 -25.03
C ALA A 69 5.26 0.11 -24.65
N GLU A 70 5.78 -0.96 -25.23
CA GLU A 70 5.32 -2.34 -25.01
C GLU A 70 5.84 -2.92 -23.68
N VAL A 71 6.93 -2.37 -23.13
CA VAL A 71 7.44 -2.76 -21.81
C VAL A 71 6.39 -2.53 -20.72
N ASN A 72 5.53 -1.51 -20.86
CA ASN A 72 4.44 -1.27 -19.92
C ASN A 72 3.44 -2.43 -19.86
N ASP A 73 3.12 -3.03 -21.00
CA ASP A 73 2.20 -4.16 -21.06
C ASP A 73 2.83 -5.39 -20.40
N LEU A 74 4.13 -5.62 -20.60
CA LEU A 74 4.88 -6.68 -19.92
C LEU A 74 4.91 -6.49 -18.40
N ILE A 75 5.02 -5.25 -17.93
CA ILE A 75 4.93 -4.92 -16.51
C ILE A 75 3.55 -5.29 -15.97
N ILE A 76 2.47 -4.86 -16.62
CA ILE A 76 1.10 -5.17 -16.17
C ILE A 76 0.85 -6.67 -16.16
N ASP A 77 1.27 -7.38 -17.21
CA ASP A 77 1.14 -8.84 -17.34
C ASP A 77 1.94 -9.61 -16.27
N SER A 78 3.00 -9.02 -15.72
CA SER A 78 3.82 -9.62 -14.67
C SER A 78 3.20 -9.53 -13.26
N ILE A 79 2.32 -8.56 -13.02
CA ILE A 79 1.77 -8.28 -11.69
C ILE A 79 1.04 -9.49 -11.08
N PRO A 80 0.20 -10.26 -11.82
CA PRO A 80 -0.43 -11.47 -11.28
C PRO A 80 0.57 -12.50 -10.74
N ALA A 81 1.69 -12.71 -11.42
CA ALA A 81 2.76 -13.60 -10.96
C ALA A 81 3.48 -13.05 -9.72
N CYS A 82 3.48 -11.72 -9.55
CA CYS A 82 4.06 -10.99 -8.42
C CYS A 82 3.02 -10.52 -7.39
N ALA A 83 1.82 -11.10 -7.38
CA ALA A 83 0.72 -10.61 -6.55
C ALA A 83 1.06 -10.63 -5.05
N ALA A 84 1.80 -11.63 -4.57
CA ALA A 84 2.19 -11.73 -3.16
C ALA A 84 3.08 -10.56 -2.70
N PRO A 85 4.25 -10.29 -3.32
CA PRO A 85 5.08 -9.15 -2.93
C PRO A 85 4.42 -7.79 -3.22
N VAL A 86 3.63 -7.66 -4.30
CA VAL A 86 2.87 -6.42 -4.58
C VAL A 86 1.84 -6.14 -3.50
N ARG A 87 1.08 -7.16 -3.06
CA ARG A 87 0.13 -7.01 -1.95
C ARG A 87 0.84 -6.65 -0.64
N ALA A 88 1.97 -7.26 -0.33
CA ALA A 88 2.74 -6.91 0.85
C ALA A 88 3.20 -5.44 0.83
N MET A 89 3.55 -4.91 -0.35
CA MET A 89 3.89 -3.50 -0.52
C MET A 89 2.68 -2.59 -0.28
N ILE A 90 1.51 -2.93 -0.83
CA ILE A 90 0.26 -2.20 -0.58
C ILE A 90 -0.06 -2.17 0.93
N GLU A 91 -0.06 -3.33 1.59
CA GLU A 91 -0.36 -3.47 3.01
C GLU A 91 0.63 -2.69 3.89
N ALA A 92 1.93 -2.72 3.56
CA ALA A 92 2.95 -1.96 4.26
C ALA A 92 2.75 -0.45 4.11
N HIS A 93 2.39 0.00 2.90
CA HIS A 93 2.11 1.41 2.65
C HIS A 93 0.86 1.88 3.40
N ASP A 94 -0.22 1.09 3.37
CA ASP A 94 -1.45 1.36 4.11
C ASP A 94 -1.21 1.49 5.63
N LYS A 95 -0.35 0.64 6.17
CA LYS A 95 0.02 0.68 7.59
C LYS A 95 0.76 1.97 7.98
N LEU A 96 1.55 2.54 7.06
CA LEU A 96 2.41 3.71 7.34
C LEU A 96 1.75 5.04 6.99
N TYR A 97 0.88 5.06 5.98
CA TYR A 97 0.30 6.28 5.39
C TYR A 97 -1.22 6.32 5.41
N GLY A 98 -1.88 5.26 5.88
CA GLY A 98 -3.34 5.18 6.02
C GLY A 98 -4.00 4.32 4.94
N ARG A 99 -5.22 3.85 5.23
CA ARG A 99 -5.97 2.95 4.35
C ARG A 99 -6.15 3.54 2.94
N GLY A 100 -5.91 2.72 1.92
CA GLY A 100 -6.05 3.08 0.50
C GLY A 100 -4.84 3.83 -0.07
N SER A 101 -3.86 4.19 0.76
CA SER A 101 -2.64 4.85 0.28
C SER A 101 -1.75 3.90 -0.51
N GLY A 102 -1.76 2.60 -0.21
CA GLY A 102 -0.97 1.59 -0.90
C GLY A 102 -1.46 1.27 -2.30
N GLU A 103 -2.78 1.23 -2.52
CA GLU A 103 -3.34 1.10 -3.87
C GLU A 103 -3.08 2.36 -4.69
N ALA A 104 -3.25 3.55 -4.11
CA ALA A 104 -2.89 4.81 -4.77
C ALA A 104 -1.39 4.90 -5.08
N PHE A 105 -0.53 4.37 -4.21
CA PHE A 105 0.90 4.27 -4.45
C PHE A 105 1.23 3.34 -5.61
N LEU A 106 0.61 2.14 -5.64
CA LEU A 106 0.76 1.19 -6.74
C LEU A 106 0.33 1.83 -8.07
N LEU A 107 -0.89 2.38 -8.14
CA LEU A 107 -1.48 2.89 -9.37
C LEU A 107 -0.90 4.22 -9.88
N GLY A 108 -0.07 4.89 -9.07
CA GLY A 108 0.59 6.14 -9.45
C GLY A 108 2.10 6.01 -9.35
N PRO A 109 2.75 6.57 -8.29
CA PRO A 109 4.20 6.74 -8.24
C PRO A 109 5.02 5.47 -8.49
N TYR A 110 4.52 4.30 -8.06
CA TYR A 110 5.23 3.05 -8.26
C TYR A 110 5.28 2.64 -9.75
N LEU A 111 4.13 2.63 -10.43
CA LEU A 111 4.05 2.27 -11.85
C LEU A 111 4.61 3.36 -12.77
N ASP A 112 4.57 4.64 -12.39
CA ASP A 112 5.12 5.74 -13.19
C ASP A 112 6.63 5.63 -13.39
N VAL A 113 7.36 5.11 -12.38
CA VAL A 113 8.83 5.04 -12.41
C VAL A 113 9.38 3.69 -12.87
N LEU A 114 8.56 2.64 -12.77
CA LEU A 114 8.97 1.26 -13.00
C LEU A 114 9.46 0.98 -14.45
N PRO A 115 8.81 1.48 -15.52
CA PRO A 115 9.31 1.32 -16.89
C PRO A 115 10.72 1.90 -17.06
N SER A 116 10.96 3.10 -16.54
CA SER A 116 12.26 3.75 -16.60
C SER A 116 13.33 2.97 -15.81
N ALA A 117 12.97 2.36 -14.68
CA ALA A 117 13.87 1.53 -13.89
C ALA A 117 14.27 0.25 -14.65
N ILE A 118 13.30 -0.43 -15.27
CA ILE A 118 13.52 -1.66 -16.04
C ILE A 118 14.39 -1.38 -17.27
N ILE A 119 14.09 -0.33 -18.04
CA ILE A 119 14.86 0.04 -19.23
C ILE A 119 16.31 0.37 -18.86
N LYS A 120 16.54 1.08 -17.76
CA LYS A 120 17.89 1.38 -17.25
C LYS A 120 18.63 0.10 -16.84
N GLN A 121 17.98 -0.81 -16.12
CA GLN A 121 18.61 -2.07 -15.70
C GLN A 121 18.99 -2.95 -16.90
N ALA A 122 18.18 -2.96 -17.97
CA ALA A 122 18.49 -3.69 -19.19
C ALA A 122 19.65 -3.07 -20.00
N GLY A 123 19.76 -1.74 -19.99
CA GLY A 123 20.93 -1.04 -20.56
C GLY A 123 22.21 -1.26 -19.75
N VAL A 124 22.08 -1.63 -18.47
CA VAL A 124 23.19 -1.98 -17.57
C VAL A 124 23.44 -3.49 -17.56
N LYS A 125 23.11 -4.24 -18.63
CA LYS A 125 23.48 -5.67 -18.72
C LYS A 125 24.99 -5.83 -18.52
N ILE A 126 25.41 -6.17 -17.31
CA ILE A 126 26.81 -6.40 -16.92
C ILE A 126 27.20 -7.77 -17.49
N PRO A 127 28.38 -7.89 -18.13
CA PRO A 127 28.87 -9.14 -18.74
C PRO A 127 28.96 -10.31 -17.76
#